data_AF-A0A133XIK8-F1
#
_entry.id   AF-A0A133XIK8-F1
#
_cell.length_a   1.000
_cell.length_b   1.000
_cell.length_c   1.000
_cell.angle_alpha   90.00
_cell.angle_beta   90.00
_cell.angle_gamma   90.00
#
_symmetry.space_group_name_H-M   'P 1'
#
loop_
_entity.id
_entity.type
_entity.pdbx_description
1 polymer ?
#
loop_
_entity_poly.entity_id
_entity_poly.type
_entity_poly.pdbx_seq_one_letter_code
_entity_poly.pdbx_strand_id
1 'polypeptide(L)'
;MVEYMFMPIPEVERATGLGKTKIYDSLNPESDGFDPDFPKPVVLSRRCVRWRSDEIQGWLDKKSATSRDYGSLERKVQAQAAAKASVAAKRKNTKTNELAGQG
;
A
#
# COMPACT_ATOMS: atom_id res chain seq x y z
N MET A 1 -27.24 -2.21 -9.86
CA MET A 1 -26.77 -3.22 -10.82
C MET A 1 -25.44 -2.74 -11.35
N VAL A 2 -24.39 -3.57 -11.22
CA VAL A 2 -23.08 -3.23 -11.78
C VAL A 2 -23.06 -3.78 -13.19
N GLU A 3 -22.87 -2.90 -14.19
CA GLU A 3 -22.75 -3.31 -15.58
C GLU A 3 -21.49 -4.17 -15.76
N TYR A 4 -21.65 -5.30 -16.46
CA TYR A 4 -20.60 -6.29 -16.64
C TYR A 4 -19.80 -5.96 -17.90
N MET A 5 -18.83 -5.05 -17.79
CA MET A 5 -18.04 -4.55 -18.91
C MET A 5 -16.57 -4.94 -18.78
N PHE A 6 -15.94 -5.16 -19.94
CA PHE A 6 -14.52 -5.47 -20.06
C PHE A 6 -13.70 -4.20 -20.34
N MET A 7 -13.06 -3.68 -19.30
CA MET A 7 -12.26 -2.46 -19.32
C MET A 7 -10.86 -2.74 -19.91
N PRO A 8 -10.38 -1.95 -20.89
CA PRO A 8 -9.00 -1.97 -21.33
C PRO A 8 -8.08 -1.29 -20.31
N ILE A 9 -6.77 -1.53 -20.42
CA ILE A 9 -5.78 -0.96 -19.50
C ILE A 9 -5.93 0.57 -19.27
N PRO A 10 -6.21 1.44 -20.26
CA PRO A 10 -6.33 2.87 -20.00
C PRO A 10 -7.55 3.23 -19.16
N GLU A 11 -8.58 2.39 -19.15
CA GLU A 11 -9.75 2.57 -18.31
C GLU A 11 -9.51 2.08 -16.89
N VAL A 12 -8.75 0.99 -16.73
CA VAL A 12 -8.26 0.55 -15.42
C VAL A 12 -7.36 1.62 -14.80
N GLU A 13 -6.48 2.25 -15.59
CA GLU A 13 -5.65 3.38 -15.13
C GLU A 13 -6.51 4.56 -14.64
N ARG A 14 -7.57 4.91 -15.40
CA ARG A 14 -8.50 5.98 -14.99
C ARG A 14 -9.30 5.62 -13.73
N ALA A 15 -9.77 4.38 -13.62
CA ALA A 15 -10.59 3.93 -12.50
C ALA A 15 -9.79 3.79 -11.20
N THR A 16 -8.55 3.30 -11.29
CA THR A 16 -7.69 3.04 -10.13
C THR A 16 -6.77 4.21 -9.77
N GLY A 17 -6.53 5.15 -10.69
CA GLY A 17 -5.53 6.21 -10.55
C GLY A 17 -4.09 5.71 -10.57
N LEU A 18 -3.86 4.42 -10.81
CA LEU A 18 -2.55 3.80 -10.90
C LEU A 18 -2.03 3.86 -12.34
N GLY A 19 -0.73 4.09 -12.50
CA GLY A 19 -0.08 3.95 -13.80
C GLY A 19 0.07 2.49 -14.21
N LYS A 20 0.11 2.25 -15.53
CA LYS A 20 0.29 0.93 -16.15
C LYS A 20 1.35 0.04 -15.50
N THR A 21 2.53 0.60 -15.21
CA THR A 21 3.62 -0.17 -14.58
C THR A 21 3.18 -0.70 -13.22
N LYS A 22 2.52 0.12 -12.41
CA LYS A 22 2.06 -0.30 -11.08
C LYS A 22 0.96 -1.35 -11.16
N ILE A 23 0.09 -1.27 -12.17
CA ILE A 23 -0.94 -2.29 -12.42
C ILE A 23 -0.29 -3.66 -12.71
N TYR A 24 0.72 -3.71 -13.59
CA TYR A 24 1.42 -4.97 -13.86
C TYR A 24 2.28 -5.45 -12.69
N ASP A 25 2.85 -4.51 -11.93
CA ASP A 25 3.60 -4.78 -10.71
C ASP A 25 2.72 -5.47 -9.66
N SER A 26 1.48 -4.98 -9.48
CA SER A 26 0.49 -5.59 -8.60
C SER A 26 0.03 -6.98 -9.03
N LEU A 27 0.23 -7.35 -10.29
CA LEU A 27 -0.06 -8.70 -10.79
C LEU A 27 1.12 -9.67 -10.65
N ASN A 28 2.34 -9.16 -10.42
CA ASN A 28 3.54 -9.98 -10.34
C ASN A 28 3.81 -10.42 -8.90
N PRO A 29 3.70 -11.72 -8.56
CA PRO A 29 3.96 -12.23 -7.21
C PRO A 29 5.39 -12.00 -6.71
N GLU A 30 6.34 -11.81 -7.63
CA GLU A 30 7.75 -11.59 -7.28
C GLU A 30 8.07 -10.12 -6.97
N SER A 31 7.13 -9.21 -7.22
CA SER A 31 7.33 -7.79 -6.89
C SER A 31 6.95 -7.48 -5.46
N ASP A 32 7.71 -6.56 -4.84
CA ASP A 32 7.36 -5.91 -3.56
C ASP A 32 5.98 -5.22 -3.61
N GLY A 33 5.55 -4.84 -4.81
CA GLY A 33 4.25 -4.21 -5.06
C GLY A 33 3.09 -5.15 -5.34
N PHE A 34 3.27 -6.47 -5.19
CA PHE A 34 2.23 -7.46 -5.45
C PHE A 34 0.99 -7.24 -4.58
N ASP A 35 -0.19 -7.23 -5.20
CA ASP A 35 -1.46 -7.15 -4.49
C ASP A 35 -2.29 -8.39 -4.85
N PRO A 36 -2.40 -9.39 -3.94
CA PRO A 36 -3.11 -10.64 -4.23
C PRO A 36 -4.61 -10.45 -4.41
N ASP A 37 -5.18 -9.34 -3.93
CA ASP A 37 -6.57 -8.99 -4.13
C ASP A 37 -6.81 -8.24 -5.45
N PHE A 38 -5.75 -7.86 -6.17
CA PHE A 38 -5.89 -7.10 -7.41
C PHE A 38 -6.52 -7.97 -8.52
N PRO A 39 -7.52 -7.46 -9.26
CA PRO A 39 -8.23 -8.23 -10.28
C PRO A 39 -7.33 -8.72 -11.41
N LYS A 40 -7.51 -9.99 -11.78
CA LYS A 40 -6.72 -10.62 -12.83
C LYS A 40 -7.23 -10.22 -14.21
N PRO A 41 -6.32 -9.99 -15.18
CA PRO A 41 -6.71 -9.77 -16.55
C PRO A 41 -7.38 -11.00 -17.17
N VAL A 42 -8.44 -10.77 -17.94
CA VAL A 42 -9.09 -11.74 -18.82
C VAL A 42 -8.53 -11.58 -20.24
N VAL A 43 -7.94 -12.65 -20.77
CA VAL A 43 -7.42 -12.70 -22.14
C VAL A 43 -8.57 -13.05 -23.08
N LEU A 44 -9.04 -12.09 -23.87
CA LEU A 44 -10.09 -12.29 -24.87
C LEU A 44 -9.51 -12.76 -26.21
N SER A 45 -8.28 -12.34 -26.53
CA SER A 45 -7.54 -12.79 -27.71
C SER A 45 -6.03 -12.60 -27.51
N ARG A 46 -5.20 -13.11 -28.44
CA ARG A 46 -3.72 -12.99 -28.37
C ARG A 46 -3.20 -11.56 -28.13
N ARG A 47 -3.96 -10.53 -28.51
CA ARG A 47 -3.58 -9.11 -28.33
C ARG A 47 -4.61 -8.30 -27.54
N CYS A 48 -5.66 -8.94 -27.04
CA CYS A 48 -6.73 -8.27 -26.31
C CYS A 48 -6.85 -8.83 -24.91
N VAL A 49 -6.43 -8.02 -23.94
CA VAL A 49 -6.52 -8.31 -22.52
C VAL A 49 -7.37 -7.23 -21.87
N ARG A 50 -8.33 -7.64 -21.04
CA ARG A 50 -9.31 -6.76 -20.40
C ARG A 50 -9.50 -7.13 -18.93
N TRP A 51 -10.01 -6.20 -18.14
CA TRP A 51 -10.40 -6.43 -16.75
C TRP A 51 -11.91 -6.32 -16.65
N ARG A 52 -12.49 -7.09 -15.74
CA ARG A 52 -13.91 -6.95 -15.45
C ARG A 52 -14.16 -5.73 -14.57
N SER A 53 -15.14 -4.92 -14.94
CA SER A 53 -15.55 -3.72 -14.21
C SER A 53 -15.94 -4.01 -12.76
N ASP A 54 -16.67 -5.10 -12.54
CA ASP A 54 -17.17 -5.47 -11.22
C ASP A 54 -16.06 -5.94 -10.26
N GLU A 55 -15.06 -6.64 -10.78
CA GLU A 55 -13.88 -7.02 -9.99
C GLU A 55 -13.04 -5.80 -9.62
N ILE A 56 -12.83 -4.86 -10.56
CA ILE A 56 -12.13 -3.59 -10.29
C ILE A 56 -12.89 -2.76 -9.26
N GLN A 57 -14.21 -2.65 -9.38
CA GLN A 57 -15.03 -1.95 -8.40
C GLN A 57 -14.96 -2.62 -7.02
N GLY A 58 -15.07 -3.95 -6.95
CA GLY A 58 -14.95 -4.68 -5.70
C GLY A 58 -13.59 -4.50 -5.03
N TRP A 59 -12.51 -4.42 -5.82
CA TRP A 59 -11.18 -4.09 -5.30
C TRP A 59 -11.08 -2.65 -4.78
N LEU A 60 -11.66 -1.67 -5.50
CA LEU A 60 -11.72 -0.28 -5.04
C LEU A 60 -12.50 -0.15 -3.72
N ASP A 61 -13.62 -0.85 -3.59
CA ASP A 61 -14.44 -0.84 -2.37
C ASP A 61 -13.64 -1.40 -1.18
N LYS A 62 -12.95 -2.53 -1.36
CA LYS A 62 -12.04 -3.10 -0.37
C LYS A 62 -10.92 -2.13 0.00
N LYS A 63 -10.24 -1.53 -1.00
CA LYS A 63 -9.18 -0.55 -0.76
C LYS A 63 -9.71 0.67 -0.04
N SER A 64 -10.90 1.16 -0.33
CA SER A 64 -11.49 2.33 0.35
C SER A 64 -11.78 2.06 1.84
N ALA A 65 -12.08 0.80 2.20
CA ALA A 65 -12.21 0.38 3.58
C ALA A 65 -10.83 0.33 4.27
N THR A 66 -9.81 -0.22 3.60
CA THR A 66 -8.46 -0.37 4.18
C THR A 66 -7.62 0.92 4.19
N SER A 67 -7.68 1.74 3.13
CA SER A 67 -6.82 2.93 2.95
C SER A 67 -7.18 4.09 3.88
N ARG A 68 -8.44 4.17 4.34
CA ARG A 68 -8.83 5.07 5.43
C ARG A 68 -8.04 4.78 6.73
N ASP A 69 -7.54 3.57 6.88
CA ASP A 69 -6.64 3.18 7.98
C ASP A 69 -5.15 3.39 7.66
N TYR A 70 -4.73 3.60 6.40
CA TYR A 70 -3.31 3.77 6.04
C TYR A 70 -2.72 5.04 6.66
N GLY A 71 -3.49 6.15 6.65
CA GLY A 71 -3.13 7.35 7.40
C GLY A 71 -3.10 7.13 8.92
N SER A 72 -3.79 6.12 9.46
CA SER A 72 -3.66 5.69 10.86
C SER A 72 -2.44 4.78 11.08
N LEU A 73 -2.06 3.95 10.11
CA LEU A 73 -0.87 3.09 10.16
C LEU A 73 0.41 3.93 10.12
N GLU A 74 0.51 4.87 9.17
CA GLU A 74 1.68 5.76 9.09
C GLU A 74 1.82 6.61 10.36
N ARG A 75 0.71 7.14 10.90
CA ARG A 75 0.72 7.86 12.20
C ARG A 75 1.20 6.97 13.35
N LYS A 76 0.81 5.69 13.39
CA LYS A 76 1.27 4.73 14.41
C LYS A 76 2.74 4.36 14.25
N VAL A 77 3.21 4.16 13.02
CA VAL A 77 4.63 3.88 12.71
C VAL A 77 5.50 5.08 13.10
N GLN A 78 5.09 6.30 12.77
CA GLN A 78 5.78 7.54 13.14
C GLN A 78 5.83 7.74 14.66
N ALA A 79 4.72 7.47 15.37
CA ALA A 79 4.65 7.57 16.83
C ALA A 79 5.56 6.55 17.53
N GLN A 80 5.65 5.32 17.03
CA GLN A 80 6.59 4.31 17.55
C GLN A 80 8.05 4.65 17.25
N ALA A 81 8.36 5.20 16.08
CA ALA A 81 9.71 5.67 15.76
C ALA A 81 10.13 6.82 16.69
N ALA A 82 9.23 7.77 16.95
CA ALA A 82 9.44 8.86 17.91
C ALA A 82 9.64 8.35 19.36
N ALA A 83 8.88 7.33 19.78
CA ALA A 83 9.03 6.69 21.09
C ALA A 83 10.39 5.96 21.22
N LYS A 84 10.85 5.26 20.18
CA LYS A 84 12.16 4.59 20.18
C LYS A 84 13.31 5.60 20.24
N ALA A 85 13.20 6.74 19.54
CA ALA A 85 14.19 7.80 19.56
C ALA A 85 14.33 8.46 20.95
N SER A 86 13.20 8.67 21.65
CA SER A 86 13.19 9.27 22.99
C SER A 86 13.70 8.32 24.08
N VAL A 87 13.48 7.00 23.96
CA VAL A 87 14.08 5.98 24.85
C VAL A 87 15.61 5.93 24.68
N ALA A 88 16.12 6.04 23.44
CA ALA A 88 17.55 6.07 23.18
C ALA A 88 18.23 7.34 23.71
N ALA A 89 17.55 8.49 23.67
CA ALA A 89 18.03 9.74 24.26
C ALA A 89 18.09 9.68 25.80
N LYS A 90 17.11 9.02 26.44
CA LYS A 90 17.07 8.84 27.90
C LYS A 90 18.27 8.01 28.40
N ARG A 91 18.68 6.96 27.67
CA ARG A 91 19.82 6.10 28.04
C ARG A 91 21.18 6.82 28.03
N LYS A 92 21.36 7.85 27.20
CA LYS A 92 22.64 8.58 27.14
C LYS A 92 22.79 9.58 28.28
N ASN A 93 21.69 10.22 28.69
CA ASN A 93 21.71 11.24 29.74
C ASN A 93 21.90 10.66 31.16
N THR A 94 21.54 9.39 31.39
CA THR A 94 21.80 8.73 32.68
C THR A 94 23.29 8.41 32.86
N LYS A 95 23.98 7.99 31.78
CA LYS A 95 25.39 7.61 31.83
C LYS A 95 26.36 8.79 31.92
N THR A 96 25.92 10.00 31.55
CA THR A 96 26.73 11.23 31.69
C THR A 96 26.62 11.84 33.09
N ASN A 97 25.53 11.58 33.82
CA ASN A 97 25.34 12.13 35.18
C ASN A 97 26.01 11.28 36.28
N GLU A 98 26.43 10.05 35.99
CA GLU A 98 27.12 9.17 36.95
C GLU A 98 28.65 9.40 36.99
N LEU A 99 29.23 10.05 35.98
CA LEU A 99 30.69 10.27 35.85
C LEU A 99 31.15 11.67 36.34
N ALA A 100 30.24 12.57 36.70
CA ALA A 100 30.56 13.90 37.21
C ALA A 100 30.54 14.00 38.75
N GLY A 101 30.25 12.90 39.46
CA GLY A 101 30.06 12.87 40.90
C GLY A 101 31.18 12.21 41.72
N GLN A 102 32.35 11.95 41.13
CA GLN A 102 33.53 11.45 41.86
C GLN A 102 34.60 12.54 41.87
N GLY A 103 34.37 13.53 42.74
CA GLY A 103 35.40 14.44 43.24
C GLY A 103 35.83 14.01 44.64
#